data_AF-A0AAX3Z8X6-F1
#
_entry.id   AF-A0AAX3Z8X6-F1
#
_cell.length_a   1.000
_cell.length_b   1.000
_cell.length_c   1.000
_cell.angle_alpha   90.00
_cell.angle_beta   90.00
_cell.angle_gamma   90.00
#
_symmetry.space_group_name_H-M   'P 1'
#
loop_
_entity.id
_entity.type
_entity.pdbx_description
1 polymer ?
#
loop_
_entity_poly.entity_id
_entity_poly.type
_entity_poly.pdbx_seq_one_letter_code
_entity_poly.pdbx_strand_id
1 'polypeptide(L)' 'MKLATGKVPSGWQVHHKIPLDDGGTNAIDNLVLIQNSPYHSALSKAQSIITKDLPYNSSTKVLWPSPNGVIYPVGK' A
#
# COMPACT_ATOMS: atom_id res chain seq x y z
N MET A 1 -16.66 4.10 -17.66
CA MET A 1 -15.37 4.18 -16.93
C MET A 1 -15.45 3.27 -15.70
N LYS A 2 -14.41 2.48 -15.38
CA LYS A 2 -14.39 1.53 -14.24
C LYS A 2 -14.64 2.22 -12.88
N LEU A 3 -14.23 3.48 -12.73
CA LEU A 3 -14.45 4.28 -11.52
C LEU A 3 -15.92 4.54 -11.23
N ALA A 4 -16.74 4.79 -12.25
CA ALA A 4 -18.18 5.04 -12.09
C ALA A 4 -18.96 3.81 -11.59
N THR A 5 -18.36 2.63 -11.67
CA THR A 5 -18.93 1.37 -11.15
C THR A 5 -18.23 0.90 -9.88
N GLY A 6 -17.48 1.79 -9.21
CA GLY A 6 -16.78 1.49 -7.96
C GLY A 6 -15.55 0.58 -8.12
N LYS A 7 -15.05 0.39 -9.35
CA LYS A 7 -13.88 -0.46 -9.61
C LYS A 7 -12.62 0.39 -9.80
N VAL A 8 -11.51 -0.09 -9.26
CA VAL A 8 -10.19 0.48 -9.55
C VAL A 8 -9.84 0.35 -11.05
N PRO A 9 -9.09 1.31 -11.62
CA PRO A 9 -8.61 1.20 -13.00
C PRO A 9 -7.74 -0.05 -13.21
N SER A 10 -7.64 -0.51 -14.47
CA SER A 10 -6.82 -1.69 -14.78
C SER A 10 -5.34 -1.42 -14.49
N GLY A 11 -4.69 -2.32 -13.74
CA GLY A 11 -3.28 -2.15 -13.37
C GLY A 11 -3.03 -1.25 -12.16
N TRP A 12 -4.09 -0.90 -11.41
CA TRP A 12 -4.02 -0.06 -10.21
C TRP A 12 -4.67 -0.75 -9.01
N GLN A 13 -4.15 -0.47 -7.81
CA GLN A 13 -4.66 -0.96 -6.53
C GLN A 13 -4.57 0.13 -5.46
N VAL A 14 -5.40 0.02 -4.42
CA VAL A 14 -5.27 0.83 -3.21
C VAL A 14 -4.29 0.14 -2.27
N HIS A 15 -3.35 0.90 -1.71
CA HIS A 15 -2.36 0.43 -0.75
C HIS A 15 -2.42 1.28 0.53
N HIS A 16 -2.12 0.65 1.66
CA HIS A 16 -1.96 1.34 2.94
C HIS A 16 -0.54 1.94 3.04
N LYS A 17 -0.42 3.23 3.38
CA LYS A 17 0.89 3.90 3.57
C LYS A 17 1.60 3.37 4.81
N ILE A 18 0.85 3.22 5.90
CA ILE A 18 1.23 2.49 7.11
C ILE A 18 0.47 1.16 7.10
N PRO A 19 1.14 -0.01 7.17
CA PRO A 19 0.49 -1.30 7.16
C PRO A 19 -0.38 -1.52 8.40
N LEU A 20 -1.41 -2.38 8.28
CA LEU A 20 -2.31 -2.71 9.39
C LEU A 20 -1.55 -3.29 10.60
N ASP A 21 -0.50 -4.08 10.35
CA ASP A 21 0.35 -4.67 11.39
C ASP A 21 1.12 -3.62 12.22
N ASP A 22 1.26 -2.39 11.71
CA ASP A 22 1.92 -1.26 12.40
C ASP A 22 0.92 -0.14 12.74
N GLY A 23 -0.36 -0.48 12.88
CA GLY A 23 -1.42 0.45 13.30
C GLY A 23 -2.01 1.31 12.18
N GLY A 24 -1.73 0.99 10.92
CA GLY A 24 -2.43 1.57 9.78
C GLY A 24 -3.95 1.39 9.87
N THR A 25 -4.70 2.31 9.26
CA THR A 25 -6.17 2.28 9.24
C THR A 25 -6.71 2.40 7.81
N ASN A 26 -8.03 2.25 7.64
CA ASN A 26 -8.72 2.49 6.38
C ASN A 26 -9.09 3.96 6.13
N ALA A 27 -8.56 4.89 6.93
CA ALA A 27 -8.73 6.32 6.71
C ALA A 27 -8.07 6.74 5.38
N ILE A 28 -8.71 7.67 4.65
CA ILE A 28 -8.29 8.07 3.30
C ILE A 28 -6.85 8.59 3.28
N ASP A 29 -6.41 9.26 4.33
CA ASP A 29 -5.05 9.77 4.49
C ASP A 29 -3.99 8.67 4.58
N ASN A 30 -4.36 7.48 5.06
CA ASN A 30 -3.51 6.28 5.08
C ASN A 30 -3.59 5.44 3.79
N LEU A 31 -4.42 5.83 2.82
CA LEU A 31 -4.58 5.09 1.57
C LEU A 31 -3.95 5.83 0.39
N VAL A 32 -3.44 5.06 -0.57
CA VAL A 32 -2.93 5.58 -1.84
C VAL A 32 -3.34 4.68 -3.00
N LEU A 33 -3.74 5.30 -4.12
CA LEU A 33 -3.91 4.58 -5.38
C LEU A 33 -2.55 4.49 -6.09
N ILE A 34 -2.10 3.27 -6.40
CA ILE A 34 -0.76 2.98 -6.89
C ILE A 34 -0.79 1.95 -8.02
N GLN A 35 0.17 2.02 -8.96
CA GLN A 35 0.26 1.01 -10.02
C GLN A 35 0.70 -0.33 -9.45
N ASN A 36 0.11 -1.40 -9.97
CA ASN A 36 0.37 -2.77 -9.53
C ASN A 36 1.85 -3.14 -9.69
N SER A 37 2.45 -2.78 -10.83
CA SER A 37 3.85 -3.04 -11.14
C SER A 37 4.53 -1.76 -11.64
N PRO A 38 5.76 -1.46 -11.19
CA PRO A 38 6.55 -2.22 -10.21
C PRO A 38 6.25 -1.84 -8.75
N TYR A 39 5.43 -0.82 -8.50
CA TYR A 39 5.43 -0.14 -7.21
C TYR A 39 4.68 -0.89 -6.10
N HIS A 40 3.41 -1.26 -6.33
CA HIS A 40 2.64 -2.00 -5.32
C HIS A 40 3.33 -3.32 -4.95
N SER A 41 3.78 -4.06 -5.97
CA SER A 41 4.49 -5.33 -5.76
C SER A 41 5.79 -5.16 -4.97
N ALA A 42 6.55 -4.09 -5.20
CA ALA A 42 7.77 -3.80 -4.44
C ALA A 42 7.46 -3.53 -2.95
N LEU A 43 6.43 -2.75 -2.64
CA LEU A 43 6.03 -2.45 -1.26
C LEU A 43 5.55 -3.70 -0.51
N SER A 44 4.64 -4.47 -1.12
CA SER A 44 4.17 -5.74 -0.53
C SER A 44 5.31 -6.74 -0.36
N LYS A 45 6.28 -6.78 -1.27
CA LYS A 45 7.45 -7.67 -1.13
C LYS A 45 8.36 -7.21 0.01
N ALA A 46 8.60 -5.91 0.15
CA ALA A 46 9.37 -5.38 1.27
C ALA A 46 8.68 -5.69 2.61
N GLN A 47 7.36 -5.50 2.70
CA GLN A 47 6.57 -5.89 3.87
C GLN A 47 6.77 -7.38 4.20
N SER A 48 6.57 -8.26 3.23
CA SER A 48 6.78 -9.69 3.40
C SER A 48 8.21 -10.05 3.84
N ILE A 49 9.24 -9.39 3.33
CA ILE A 49 10.63 -9.64 3.73
C ILE A 49 10.89 -9.20 5.17
N ILE A 50 10.37 -8.05 5.56
CA ILE A 50 10.55 -7.49 6.91
C ILE A 50 9.84 -8.35 7.96
N THR A 51 8.65 -8.88 7.65
CA THR A 51 7.83 -9.63 8.61
C THR A 51 8.04 -11.13 8.62
N LYS A 52 8.71 -11.72 7.61
CA LYS A 52 8.79 -13.19 7.43
C LYS A 52 9.31 -13.97 8.65
N ASP A 53 10.22 -13.37 9.41
CA ASP A 53 10.89 -14.02 10.54
C ASP A 53 10.32 -13.56 11.88
N LEU A 54 9.27 -12.72 11.88
CA LEU A 54 8.63 -12.20 13.09
C LEU A 54 7.66 -13.27 13.66
N PRO A 55 7.92 -13.81 14.86
CA PRO A 55 6.99 -14.77 15.47
C PRO A 55 5.60 -14.17 15.70
N TYR A 56 4.58 -15.03 15.69
CA TYR A 56 3.22 -14.64 16.07
C TYR A 56 3.21 -13.99 17.47
N ASN A 57 2.42 -12.92 17.64
CA ASN A 57 2.35 -12.10 18.87
C ASN A 57 3.67 -11.46 19.33
N SER A 58 4.66 -11.34 18.44
CA SER A 58 5.87 -10.56 18.73
C SER A 58 5.87 -9.22 18.01
N SER A 59 6.70 -8.29 18.47
CA SER A 59 6.85 -6.96 17.89
C SER A 59 8.32 -6.60 17.78
N THR A 60 8.67 -5.90 16.71
CA THR A 60 10.00 -5.30 16.54
C THR A 60 9.89 -3.95 15.86
N LYS A 61 10.88 -3.09 16.03
CA LYS A 61 10.94 -1.79 15.35
C LYS A 61 11.60 -1.95 13.98
N VAL A 62 10.93 -1.45 12.95
CA VAL A 62 11.40 -1.54 11.56
C VAL A 62 11.21 -0.20 10.87
N LEU A 63 11.91 0.00 9.76
CA LEU A 63 11.68 1.12 8.86
C LEU A 63 10.81 0.64 7.69
N TRP A 64 9.62 1.19 7.57
CA TRP A 64 8.74 0.89 6.44
C TRP A 64 9.06 1.74 5.22
N PRO A 65 9.10 1.16 4.01
CA PRO A 65 8.99 1.94 2.81
C PRO A 65 7.54 2.46 2.70
N SER A 66 7.34 3.77 2.92
CA SER A 66 6.03 4.41 2.72
C SER A 66 6.02 5.15 1.38
N PRO A 67 5.02 4.91 0.51
CA PRO A 67 4.84 5.69 -0.70
C PRO A 67 4.44 7.14 -0.36
N ASN A 68 5.05 8.11 -1.05
CA ASN A 68 4.68 9.51 -0.97
C ASN A 68 3.75 9.90 -2.12
N GLY A 69 2.70 10.67 -1.80
CA GLY A 69 1.81 11.28 -2.78
C GLY A 69 0.62 10.41 -3.22
N VAL A 70 -0.10 10.91 -4.21
CA VAL A 70 -1.19 10.24 -4.94
C VAL A 70 -0.77 10.25 -6.40
N ILE A 71 -0.58 9.09 -7.03
CA ILE A 71 -0.26 9.04 -8.45
C ILE A 71 -1.45 8.44 -9.19
N TYR A 72 -2.64 9.07 -9.24
CA TYR A 72 -3.54 8.90 -10.40
C TYR A 72 -4.74 9.88 -10.42
N PRO A 73 -5.04 10.49 -11.58
CA PRO A 73 -4.10 11.07 -12.53
C PRO A 73 -3.90 12.57 -12.25
N VAL A 74 -2.66 13.03 -12.39
CA VAL A 74 -2.36 14.44 -12.70
C VAL A 74 -2.69 14.68 -14.16
N GLY A 75 -3.68 15.53 -14.44
CA GLY A 75 -3.90 16.25 -15.70
C GLY A 75 -4.00 15.43 -17.01
N LYS A 76 -5.08 15.63 -17.75
CA LYS A 76 -5.04 15.40 -19.21
C LYS A 76 -4.05 16.34 -19.87
#